data_AF-A0A536FU06-F1
#
_entry.id   AF-A0A536FU06-F1
#
_cell.length_a   1.000
_cell.length_b   1.000
_cell.length_c   1.000
_cell.angle_alpha   90.00
_cell.angle_beta   90.00
_cell.angle_gamma   90.00
#
_symmetry.space_group_name_H-M   'P 1'
#
loop_
_entity.id
_entity.type
_entity.pdbx_description
1 polymer ?
#
loop_
_entity_poly.entity_id
_entity_poly.type
_entity_poly.pdbx_seq_one_letter_code
_entity_poly.pdbx_strand_id
1 'polypeptide(L)' 'MRFRGARDELFRTHPQSPIEREERDSFTGLRYFDTDPACRVTAHVEPGDDTELVIDTGGEDGAVRYRRVGRLVFTLAG' A
#
# COMPACT_ATOMS: atom_id res chain seq x y z
N MET A 1 -12.48 -11.42 -0.15
CA MET A 1 -13.31 -10.32 -0.72
C MET A 1 -13.43 -9.11 0.20
N ARG A 2 -13.53 -9.26 1.53
CA ARG A 2 -13.69 -8.12 2.47
C ARG A 2 -12.60 -7.04 2.37
N PHE A 3 -11.34 -7.42 2.10
CA PHE A 3 -10.24 -6.46 2.00
C PHE A 3 -10.38 -5.47 0.83
N ARG A 4 -10.70 -5.96 -0.39
CA ARG A 4 -10.86 -5.08 -1.58
C ARG A 4 -12.00 -4.08 -1.35
N GLY A 5 -13.17 -4.56 -0.93
CA GLY A 5 -14.31 -3.69 -0.63
C GLY A 5 -14.05 -2.67 0.49
N ALA A 6 -13.36 -3.06 1.57
CA ALA A 6 -12.97 -2.11 2.62
C ALA A 6 -11.96 -1.07 2.13
N ARG A 7 -11.06 -1.44 1.21
CA ARG A 7 -10.10 -0.52 0.60
C ARG A 7 -10.79 0.45 -0.37
N ASP A 8 -11.74 -0.04 -1.16
CA ASP A 8 -12.57 0.81 -2.02
C ASP A 8 -13.36 1.84 -1.18
N GLU A 9 -13.95 1.40 -0.07
CA GLU A 9 -14.66 2.30 0.83
C GLU A 9 -13.73 3.36 1.42
N LEU A 10 -12.53 2.98 1.88
CA LEU A 10 -11.53 3.91 2.38
C LEU A 10 -11.17 5.00 1.35
N PHE A 11 -10.98 4.62 0.08
CA PHE A 11 -10.70 5.58 -0.99
C PHE A 11 -11.92 6.44 -1.34
N ARG A 12 -13.14 5.91 -1.21
CA ARG A 12 -14.35 6.68 -1.49
C ARG A 12 -14.64 7.73 -0.42
N THR A 13 -14.47 7.39 0.87
CA THR A 13 -15.07 8.20 1.94
C THR A 13 -14.09 8.81 2.92
N HIS A 14 -12.84 8.34 3.00
CA HIS A 14 -11.91 8.84 4.02
C HIS A 14 -11.51 10.32 3.76
N PRO A 15 -11.37 11.16 4.79
CA PRO A 15 -10.93 12.54 4.63
C PRO A 15 -9.59 12.67 3.91
N GLN A 16 -8.62 11.83 4.29
CA GLN A 16 -7.29 11.74 3.65
C GLN A 16 -7.27 10.84 2.41
N SER A 17 -8.42 10.58 1.78
CA SER A 17 -8.39 9.90 0.49
C SER A 17 -7.65 10.77 -0.54
N PRO A 18 -6.78 10.18 -1.36
CA PRO A 18 -6.10 10.89 -2.44
C PRO A 18 -7.01 11.19 -3.63
N ILE A 19 -8.26 10.71 -3.63
CA ILE A 19 -9.25 11.05 -4.66
C ILE A 19 -9.86 12.41 -4.31
N GLU A 20 -9.80 13.32 -5.28
CA GLU A 20 -10.38 14.66 -5.17
C GLU A 20 -11.88 14.59 -4.84
N ARG A 21 -12.36 15.51 -4.02
CA ARG A 21 -13.73 15.43 -3.47
C ARG A 21 -14.78 15.38 -4.57
N GLU A 22 -14.58 16.13 -5.63
CA GLU A 22 -15.45 16.24 -6.80
C GLU A 22 -15.47 14.94 -7.61
N GLU A 23 -14.43 14.11 -7.52
CA GLU A 23 -14.31 12.86 -8.27
C GLU A 23 -14.86 11.65 -7.48
N ARG A 24 -15.00 11.76 -6.15
CA ARG A 24 -15.42 10.66 -5.26
C ARG A 24 -16.78 10.06 -5.62
N ASP A 25 -17.73 10.88 -6.07
CA ASP A 25 -19.07 10.39 -6.47
C ASP A 25 -19.02 9.51 -7.72
N SER A 26 -18.03 9.74 -8.60
CA SER A 26 -17.79 8.93 -9.80
C SER A 26 -16.88 7.73 -9.56
N PHE A 27 -16.31 7.58 -8.36
CA PHE A 27 -15.37 6.51 -8.04
C PHE A 27 -16.06 5.15 -7.87
N THR A 28 -15.83 4.25 -8.82
CA THR A 28 -16.46 2.92 -8.86
C THR A 28 -15.65 1.82 -8.15
N GLY A 29 -14.44 2.11 -7.67
CA GLY A 29 -13.54 1.15 -7.03
C GLY A 29 -12.14 1.13 -7.63
N LEU A 30 -11.19 0.59 -6.89
CA LEU A 30 -9.80 0.44 -7.32
C LEU A 30 -9.67 -0.62 -8.41
N ARG A 31 -8.69 -0.43 -9.30
CA ARG A 31 -8.30 -1.44 -10.28
C ARG A 31 -7.36 -2.43 -9.61
N TYR A 32 -7.67 -3.71 -9.72
CA TYR A 32 -6.86 -4.79 -9.17
C TYR A 32 -6.36 -5.68 -10.30
N PHE A 33 -5.14 -6.20 -10.14
CA PHE A 33 -4.74 -7.38 -10.87
C PHE A 33 -5.61 -8.57 -10.46
N ASP A 34 -5.81 -9.50 -11.39
CA ASP A 34 -6.36 -10.80 -11.05
C ASP A 34 -5.46 -11.51 -10.04
N THR A 35 -6.08 -12.30 -9.16
CA THR A 35 -5.32 -13.03 -8.16
C THR A 35 -4.47 -14.09 -8.86
N ASP A 36 -3.16 -13.89 -8.85
CA ASP A 36 -2.19 -14.86 -9.33
C ASP A 36 -1.54 -15.60 -8.14
N PRO A 37 -1.80 -16.91 -7.97
CA PRO A 37 -1.14 -17.71 -6.95
C PRO A 37 0.39 -17.75 -7.08
N ALA A 38 0.95 -17.56 -8.28
CA ALA A 38 2.40 -17.52 -8.48
C ALA A 38 3.05 -16.30 -7.81
N CYS A 39 2.30 -15.21 -7.62
CA CYS A 39 2.75 -14.04 -6.87
C CYS A 39 2.63 -14.21 -5.34
N ARG A 40 2.06 -15.32 -4.86
CA ARG A 40 1.96 -15.62 -3.42
C ARG A 40 3.16 -16.45 -2.97
N VAL A 41 4.23 -15.76 -2.60
CA VAL A 41 5.50 -16.37 -2.17
C VAL A 41 5.64 -16.43 -0.65
N THR A 42 6.42 -17.40 -0.17
CA THR A 42 6.95 -17.39 1.19
C THR A 42 8.26 -16.61 1.19
N ALA A 43 8.40 -15.68 2.14
CA ALA A 43 9.63 -14.90 2.32
C ALA A 43 10.28 -15.21 3.67
N HIS A 44 11.60 -15.24 3.69
CA HIS A 44 12.38 -15.22 4.93
C HIS A 44 12.45 -13.78 5.44
N VAL A 45 12.18 -13.59 6.74
CA VAL A 45 12.24 -12.27 7.38
C VAL A 45 13.60 -12.14 8.05
N GLU A 46 14.38 -11.17 7.60
CA GLU A 46 15.63 -10.76 8.25
C GLU A 46 15.37 -9.50 9.09
N PRO A 47 15.98 -9.37 10.29
CA PRO A 47 15.84 -8.19 11.12
C PRO A 47 16.42 -6.95 10.44
N GLY A 48 15.83 -5.79 10.73
CA GLY A 48 16.32 -4.51 10.24
C GLY A 48 17.54 -4.01 11.03
N ASP A 49 18.21 -3.02 10.48
CA ASP A 49 19.33 -2.31 11.09
C ASP A 49 18.89 -1.01 11.80
N ASP A 50 17.58 -0.83 12.00
CA ASP A 50 16.94 0.37 12.56
C ASP A 50 17.24 1.67 11.82
N THR A 51 17.77 1.61 10.59
CA THR A 51 18.02 2.81 9.77
C THR A 51 16.70 3.54 9.49
N GLU A 52 16.76 4.86 9.51
CA GLU A 52 15.63 5.72 9.15
C GLU A 52 15.54 5.95 7.64
N LEU A 53 14.33 5.94 7.12
CA LEU A 53 13.99 6.34 5.76
C LEU A 53 12.99 7.48 5.82
N VAL A 54 13.30 8.58 5.14
CA VAL A 54 12.36 9.69 4.95
C VAL A 54 11.71 9.53 3.59
N ILE A 55 10.39 9.40 3.56
CA ILE A 55 9.60 9.31 2.33
C ILE A 55 8.81 10.59 2.18
N ASP A 56 9.06 11.32 1.10
CA ASP A 56 8.19 12.42 0.68
C ASP A 56 6.88 11.84 0.14
N THR A 57 5.76 12.19 0.77
CA THR A 57 4.44 11.69 0.40
C THR A 57 3.80 12.50 -0.72
N GLY A 58 4.38 13.64 -1.10
CA GLY A 58 3.89 14.51 -2.17
C GLY A 58 2.54 15.20 -1.88
N GLY A 59 1.96 15.01 -0.69
CA GLY A 59 0.71 15.61 -0.24
C GLY A 59 0.86 16.50 1.00
N GLU A 60 -0.25 16.91 1.60
CA GLU A 60 -0.27 17.76 2.81
C GLU A 60 0.43 17.12 4.01
N ASP A 61 0.56 15.79 4.02
CA ASP A 61 1.28 15.03 5.05
C ASP A 61 2.81 15.24 4.99
N GLY A 62 3.34 15.89 3.93
CA GLY A 62 4.75 16.22 3.79
C GLY A 62 5.65 14.98 3.77
N ALA A 63 6.72 15.00 4.58
CA ALA A 63 7.67 13.88 4.65
C ALA A 63 7.41 13.00 5.87
N VAL A 64 7.21 11.69 5.64
CA VAL A 64 7.00 10.69 6.69
C VAL A 64 8.31 9.94 6.97
N ARG A 65 8.65 9.80 8.25
CA ARG A 65 9.82 9.04 8.70
C ARG A 65 9.41 7.61 9.03
N TYR A 66 10.15 6.66 8.48
CA TYR A 66 10.03 5.23 8.76
C TYR A 66 11.31 4.72 9.39
N ARG A 67 11.18 3.75 10.29
CA ARG A 67 12.31 2.94 10.79
C ARG A 67 12.31 1.58 10.09
N ARG A 68 13.46 1.14 9.59
CA ARG A 68 13.60 -0.17 8.97
C ARG A 68 13.52 -1.27 10.01
N VAL A 69 12.37 -1.96 10.06
CA VAL A 69 12.15 -3.09 10.99
C VAL A 69 12.66 -4.44 10.46
N GLY A 70 12.85 -4.59 9.14
CA GLY A 70 13.28 -5.85 8.55
C GLY A 70 13.32 -5.85 7.03
N ARG A 71 13.80 -6.96 6.48
CA ARG A 71 13.83 -7.28 5.05
C ARG A 71 13.10 -8.59 4.79
N LEU A 72 12.33 -8.63 3.70
CA LEU A 72 11.70 -9.86 3.20
C LEU A 72 12.55 -10.39 2.04
N VAL A 73 13.12 -11.58 2.20
CA VAL A 73 13.95 -12.25 1.20
C VAL A 73 13.18 -13.41 0.58
N PHE A 74 12.98 -13.38 -0.73
CA PHE A 74 12.27 -14.41 -1.50
C PHE A 74 12.74 -14.42 -2.96
N THR A 75 12.43 -15.51 -3.66
CA THR A 75 12.60 -15.62 -5.11
C THR A 75 11.23 -15.54 -5.78
N LEU A 76 11.14 -14.81 -6.89
CA LEU A 76 9.96 -14.75 -7.73
C LEU A 76 10.41 -14.79 -9.18
N ALA A 77 9.82 -15.70 -9.97
CA ALA A 77 10.11 -15.90 -11.39
C ALA A 77 11.56 -16.28 -11.77
N GLY A 78 12.37 -16.76 -10.82
CA GLY A 78 13.72 -17.28 -11.05
C GLY A 78 14.77 -16.18 -11.01
#